data_AF-A0AAU1DZN2-F1
#
_entry.id   AF-A0AAU1DZN2-F1
#
_cell.length_a   1.000
_cell.length_b   1.000
_cell.length_c   1.000
_cell.angle_alpha   90.00
_cell.angle_beta   90.00
_cell.angle_gamma   90.00
#
_symmetry.space_group_name_H-M   'P 1'
#
loop_
_entity.id
_entity.type
_entity.pdbx_description
1 polymer ?
#
loop_
_entity_poly.entity_id
_entity_poly.type
_entity_poly.pdbx_seq_one_letter_code
_entity_poly.pdbx_strand_id
1 'polypeptide(L)'
;MRMTLAERVRSAVATLLHATGESQTDLATALGVSQAQVSRRQSGAAAWSLDDCDAVAAHFGIDVLDLLSGPTRASEALPEGRRRSPGRRPAVVRPLAREESTR
;
A
#
# COMPACT_ATOMS: atom_id res chain seq x y z
N MET A 1 5.72 8.90 -24.18
CA MET A 1 6.42 9.63 -23.11
C MET A 1 7.02 8.63 -22.15
N ARG A 2 8.25 8.87 -21.68
CA ARG A 2 8.88 8.09 -20.60
C ARG A 2 8.29 8.55 -19.26
N MET A 3 7.94 7.62 -18.37
CA MET A 3 7.48 7.97 -17.02
C MET A 3 8.56 8.77 -16.29
N THR A 4 8.15 9.87 -15.67
CA THR A 4 8.95 10.65 -14.74
C THR A 4 9.28 9.81 -13.50
N LEU A 5 10.27 10.23 -12.71
CA LEU A 5 10.59 9.56 -11.45
C LEU A 5 9.41 9.61 -10.46
N ALA A 6 8.72 10.75 -10.37
CA ALA A 6 7.56 10.90 -9.51
C ALA A 6 6.42 9.94 -9.91
N GLU A 7 6.17 9.75 -11.20
CA GLU A 7 5.20 8.75 -11.68
C GLU A 7 5.64 7.33 -11.33
N ARG A 8 6.93 7.00 -11.47
CA ARG A 8 7.47 5.69 -11.09
C ARG A 8 7.24 5.39 -9.61
N VAL A 9 7.53 6.33 -8.72
CA VAL A 9 7.29 6.17 -7.28
C VAL A 9 5.81 5.94 -6.99
N ARG A 10 4.91 6.77 -7.55
CA ARG A 10 3.46 6.62 -7.31
C ARG A 10 2.93 5.27 -7.80
N SER A 11 3.37 4.84 -8.98
CA SER A 11 3.02 3.52 -9.51
C SER A 11 3.60 2.38 -8.69
N ALA A 12 4.85 2.49 -8.22
CA ALA A 12 5.46 1.49 -7.36
C ALA A 12 4.73 1.36 -6.02
N VAL A 13 4.42 2.47 -5.36
CA VAL A 13 3.61 2.49 -4.12
C VAL A 13 2.24 1.86 -4.36
N ALA A 14 1.56 2.19 -5.46
CA ALA A 14 0.27 1.59 -5.80
C ALA A 14 0.36 0.07 -6.00
N THR A 15 1.41 -0.40 -6.67
CA THR A 15 1.67 -1.84 -6.86
C THR A 15 1.95 -2.54 -5.53
N LEU A 16 2.75 -1.94 -4.65
CA LEU A 16 3.07 -2.51 -3.33
C LEU A 16 1.84 -2.60 -2.43
N LEU A 17 1.03 -1.53 -2.36
CA LEU A 17 -0.26 -1.55 -1.65
C LEU A 17 -1.18 -2.64 -2.21
N HIS A 18 -1.26 -2.78 -3.53
CA HIS A 18 -2.07 -3.83 -4.14
C HIS A 18 -1.55 -5.24 -3.83
N ALA A 19 -0.23 -5.45 -3.89
CA ALA A 19 0.43 -6.73 -3.69
C ALA A 19 0.35 -7.22 -2.24
N THR A 20 0.47 -6.31 -1.27
CA THR A 20 0.33 -6.60 0.17
C THR A 20 -1.13 -6.63 0.62
N GLY A 21 -1.98 -5.89 -0.10
CA GLY A 21 -3.37 -5.64 0.26
C GLY A 21 -3.58 -4.58 1.33
N GLU A 22 -2.55 -3.80 1.62
CA GLU A 22 -2.61 -2.64 2.48
C GLU A 22 -3.34 -1.47 1.82
N SER A 23 -3.99 -0.65 2.65
CA SER A 23 -4.63 0.59 2.27
C SER A 23 -3.67 1.79 2.40
N GLN A 24 -4.05 2.94 1.84
CA GLN A 24 -3.31 4.19 2.08
C GLN A 24 -3.31 4.60 3.56
N THR A 25 -4.32 4.18 4.35
CA THR A 25 -4.38 4.43 5.79
C THR A 25 -3.34 3.62 6.54
N ASP A 26 -3.12 2.37 6.14
CA ASP A 26 -2.11 1.50 6.75
C ASP A 26 -0.70 2.07 6.49
N LEU A 27 -0.43 2.46 5.24
CA LEU A 27 0.82 3.13 4.89
C LEU A 27 1.00 4.45 5.63
N ALA A 28 -0.06 5.27 5.74
CA ALA A 28 0.01 6.53 6.48
C ALA A 28 0.37 6.31 7.96
N THR A 29 -0.20 5.27 8.57
CA THR A 29 0.09 4.87 9.95
C THR A 29 1.56 4.47 10.11
N ALA A 30 2.09 3.67 9.19
CA ALA A 30 3.49 3.24 9.20
C ALA A 30 4.48 4.41 9.01
N LEU A 31 4.10 5.40 8.20
CA LEU A 31 4.90 6.59 7.93
C LEU A 31 4.73 7.70 8.99
N GLY A 32 3.82 7.54 9.96
CA GLY A 32 3.53 8.57 10.96
C GLY A 32 2.89 9.85 10.38
N VAL A 33 2.17 9.73 9.27
CA VAL A 33 1.48 10.85 8.59
C VAL A 33 -0.02 10.61 8.48
N SER A 34 -0.77 11.61 8.03
CA SER A 34 -2.20 11.43 7.74
C SER A 34 -2.44 10.72 6.39
N GLN A 35 -3.55 9.98 6.29
CA GLN A 35 -3.99 9.40 5.01
C GLN A 35 -4.18 10.47 3.92
N ALA A 36 -4.63 11.67 4.28
CA ALA A 36 -4.77 12.79 3.35
C ALA A 36 -3.42 13.26 2.76
N GLN A 37 -2.31 13.14 3.51
CA GLN A 37 -0.97 13.39 2.96
C GLN A 37 -0.57 12.31 1.96
N VAL A 38 -0.78 11.03 2.28
CA VAL A 38 -0.51 9.91 1.35
C VAL A 38 -1.36 10.03 0.08
N SER A 39 -2.64 10.35 0.21
CA SER A 39 -3.55 10.55 -0.92
C SER A 39 -3.09 11.65 -1.87
N ARG A 40 -2.69 12.82 -1.33
CA ARG A 40 -2.13 13.91 -2.14
C ARG A 40 -0.84 13.52 -2.85
N ARG A 41 0.02 12.71 -2.21
CA ARG A 41 1.23 12.18 -2.84
C ARG A 41 0.91 11.20 -3.97
N GLN A 42 -0.08 10.32 -3.76
CA GLN A 42 -0.51 9.35 -4.77
C GLN A 42 -1.27 9.97 -5.94
N SER A 43 -1.97 11.10 -5.75
CA SER A 43 -2.58 11.84 -6.84
C SER A 43 -1.61 12.74 -7.60
N GLY A 44 -0.39 12.94 -7.07
CA GLY A 44 0.61 13.86 -7.61
C GLY A 44 0.37 15.32 -7.23
N ALA A 45 -0.60 15.61 -6.35
CA ALA A 45 -0.81 16.94 -5.78
C ALA A 45 0.28 17.34 -4.76
N ALA A 46 1.03 16.37 -4.24
CA ALA A 46 2.23 16.58 -3.43
C ALA A 46 3.36 15.65 -3.92
N ALA A 47 4.61 16.08 -3.77
CA ALA A 47 5.76 15.25 -4.07
C ALA A 47 6.03 14.24 -2.93
N TRP A 48 6.58 13.08 -3.29
CA TRP A 48 7.29 12.22 -2.35
C TRP A 48 8.67 12.84 -2.10
N SER A 49 9.01 13.13 -0.84
CA SER A 49 10.39 13.48 -0.50
C SER A 49 11.28 12.22 -0.57
N LEU A 50 12.60 12.40 -0.55
CA LEU A 50 13.52 11.27 -0.46
C LEU A 50 13.37 10.53 0.87
N ASP A 51 13.19 11.27 1.98
CA ASP A 51 12.92 10.67 3.29
C ASP A 51 11.62 9.84 3.28
N ASP A 52 10.58 10.32 2.59
CA ASP A 52 9.36 9.54 2.44
C ASP A 52 9.60 8.27 1.61
N CYS A 53 10.47 8.32 0.59
CA CYS A 53 10.82 7.15 -0.22
C CYS A 53 11.58 6.11 0.60
N ASP A 54 12.54 6.55 1.43
CA ASP A 54 13.26 5.66 2.35
C ASP A 54 12.30 5.00 3.36
N ALA A 55 11.38 5.79 3.93
CA ALA A 55 10.40 5.28 4.89
C ALA A 55 9.41 4.28 4.24
N VAL A 56 8.98 4.54 3.01
CA VAL A 56 8.16 3.58 2.22
C VAL A 56 8.93 2.30 1.95
N ALA A 57 10.19 2.40 1.49
CA ALA A 57 11.01 1.24 1.18
C ALA A 57 11.25 0.38 2.43
N ALA A 58 11.56 1.00 3.56
CA ALA A 58 11.69 0.34 4.86
C ALA A 58 10.40 -0.36 5.28
N HIS A 59 9.24 0.31 5.15
CA HIS A 59 7.94 -0.28 5.48
C HIS A 59 7.64 -1.54 4.67
N PHE A 60 7.96 -1.55 3.37
CA PHE A 60 7.79 -2.71 2.50
C PHE A 60 9.00 -3.66 2.48
N GLY A 61 10.04 -3.38 3.27
CA GLY A 61 11.27 -4.17 3.39
C GLY A 61 11.94 -4.44 2.05
N ILE A 62 12.02 -3.42 1.20
CA ILE A 62 12.72 -3.42 -0.08
C ILE A 62 13.82 -2.35 -0.06
N ASP A 63 14.74 -2.39 -1.02
CA ASP A 63 15.70 -1.31 -1.23
C ASP A 63 15.02 -0.09 -1.87
N VAL A 64 15.44 1.13 -1.48
CA VAL A 64 14.87 2.37 -2.03
C VAL A 64 15.12 2.51 -3.53
N LEU A 65 16.21 1.96 -4.07
CA LEU A 65 16.49 1.97 -5.50
C LEU A 65 15.54 1.05 -6.27
N ASP A 66 15.05 -0.03 -5.66
CA ASP A 66 14.01 -0.87 -6.26
C ASP A 66 12.67 -0.13 -6.34
N LEU A 67 12.33 0.65 -5.31
CA LEU A 67 11.17 1.54 -5.32
C LEU A 67 11.27 2.58 -6.44
N LEU A 68 12.41 3.28 -6.54
CA LEU A 68 12.65 4.34 -7.52
C LEU A 68 12.74 3.82 -8.97
N SER A 69 13.12 2.55 -9.14
CA SER A 69 13.17 1.89 -10.45
C SER A 69 11.78 1.71 -11.07
N GLY A 70 10.73 1.64 -10.23
CA GLY A 70 9.34 1.59 -10.64
C GLY A 70 8.62 0.30 -10.25
N PRO A 71 7.36 0.13 -10.69
CA PRO A 71 6.45 -0.87 -10.15
C PRO A 71 6.91 -2.32 -10.33
N THR A 72 7.54 -2.64 -11.46
CA THR A 72 8.03 -4.00 -11.73
C THR A 72 9.10 -4.41 -10.72
N ARG A 73 10.15 -3.59 -10.54
CA ARG A 73 11.25 -3.92 -9.61
C ARG A 73 10.80 -3.92 -8.16
N ALA A 74 9.98 -2.95 -7.76
CA ALA A 74 9.40 -2.93 -6.42
C ALA A 74 8.59 -4.20 -6.12
N SER A 75 7.80 -4.69 -7.08
CA SER A 75 7.02 -5.93 -6.91
C SER A 75 7.91 -7.18 -6.84
N GLU A 76 9.00 -7.23 -7.62
CA GLU A 76 9.97 -8.33 -7.59
C GLU A 76 10.71 -8.41 -6.25
N ALA A 77 11.12 -7.25 -5.72
CA ALA A 77 11.85 -7.14 -4.46
C ALA A 77 10.98 -7.42 -3.21
N LEU A 78 9.66 -7.32 -3.33
CA LEU A 78 8.75 -7.48 -2.20
C LEU A 78 8.87 -8.90 -1.56
N PRO A 79 9.18 -9.00 -0.25
CA PRO A 79 9.31 -10.28 0.44
C PRO A 79 8.04 -11.13 0.35
N GLU A 80 8.20 -12.45 0.15
CA GLU A 80 7.07 -13.36 -0.07
C GLU A 80 6.05 -13.34 1.07
N GLY A 81 6.50 -13.25 2.33
CA GLY A 81 5.64 -13.19 3.51
C GLY A 81 4.78 -11.92 3.61
N ARG A 82 5.11 -10.86 2.86
CA ARG A 82 4.29 -9.64 2.78
C ARG A 82 3.23 -9.71 1.69
N ARG A 83 3.35 -10.63 0.72
CA ARG A 83 2.40 -10.72 -0.39
C ARG A 83 1.06 -11.22 0.15
N ARG A 84 -0.03 -10.59 -0.29
CA ARG A 84 -1.38 -11.03 0.04
C ARG A 84 -1.51 -12.49 -0.34
N SER A 85 -1.79 -13.36 0.62
CA SER A 85 -2.06 -14.77 0.32
C SER A 85 -3.34 -14.86 -0.53
N PRO A 86 -3.28 -15.50 -1.72
CA PRO A 86 -4.46 -15.74 -2.53
C PRO A 86 -5.33 -16.81 -1.85
N GLY A 87 -6.15 -16.40 -0.88
CA GLY A 87 -7.00 -17.36 -0.15
C GLY A 87 -7.82 -16.77 1.00
N ARG A 88 -7.45 -15.63 1.58
CA ARG A 88 -8.23 -15.03 2.67
C ARG A 88 -9.28 -14.07 2.13
N ARG A 89 -10.41 -14.60 1.65
CA ARG A 89 -11.65 -13.81 1.63
C ARG A 89 -11.96 -13.46 3.09
N PRO A 90 -12.18 -12.18 3.47
CA PRO A 90 -12.74 -11.90 4.78
C PRO A 90 -14.10 -12.61 4.81
N ALA A 91 -14.25 -13.55 5.75
CA ALA A 91 -15.55 -14.13 6.01
C ALA A 91 -16.49 -12.98 6.33
N VAL A 92 -17.45 -12.71 5.45
CA VAL A 92 -18.59 -11.87 5.78
C VAL A 92 -19.28 -12.61 6.93
N VAL A 93 -19.01 -12.18 8.16
CA VAL A 93 -19.79 -12.55 9.33
C VAL A 93 -21.16 -11.92 9.14
N ARG A 94 -22.06 -12.68 8.52
CA ARG A 94 -23.46 -12.33 8.41
C ARG A 94 -24.00 -12.32 9.84
N PRO A 95 -24.56 -11.21 10.35
CA PRO A 95 -25.19 -11.23 11.68
C PRO A 95 -26.33 -12.25 11.61
N LEU A 96 -26.27 -13.26 12.49
CA LEU A 96 -27.43 -14.11 12.74
C LEU A 96 -28.47 -13.20 13.38
N ALA A 97 -29.54 -12.91 12.62
CA ALA A 97 -30.73 -12.30 13.17
C ALA A 97 -31.17 -13.15 14.36
N ARG A 98 -31.29 -12.52 15.53
CA ARG A 98 -31.88 -13.12 16.72
C ARG A 98 -33.31 -13.50 16.38
N GLU A 99 -33.61 -14.80 16.35
CA GLU A 99 -34.97 -15.29 16.54
C GLU A 99 -35.33 -15.05 18.01
N GLU A 100 -35.94 -13.90 18.28
CA GLU A 100 -36.63 -13.67 19.55
C GLU A 100 -38.01 -14.34 19.48
N SER A 101 -38.02 -15.61 19.88
CA SER A 101 -39.21 -16.33 20.28
C SER A 101 -39.70 -15.73 21.62
N THR A 102 -40.86 -15.07 21.66
CA THR A 102 -41.64 -14.89 22.90
C THR A 102 -43.13 -14.67 22.61
N ARG A 103 -43.90 -15.71 22.96
CA ARG A 103 -45.34 -15.78 23.34
C ARG A 103 -46.43 -15.39 22.35
#